data_AF-A0A831QJJ3-F1
#
_entry.id   AF-A0A831QJJ3-F1
#
_cell.length_a   1.000
_cell.length_b   1.000
_cell.length_c   1.000
_cell.angle_alpha   90.00
_cell.angle_beta   90.00
_cell.angle_gamma   90.00
#
_symmetry.space_group_name_H-M   'P 1'
#
loop_
_entity.id
_entity.type
_entity.pdbx_description
1 polymer ?
#
loop_
_entity_poly.entity_id
_entity_poly.type
_entity_poly.pdbx_seq_one_letter_code
_entity_poly.pdbx_strand_id
1 'polypeptide(L)'
;MDDFSKNIEGKDLVLGINGLGRIGKLTLWHHIARKYFDELVVNLGRDVGTSLKDLAHYMERDSTYGSLGGYLYGHKARRVIQDIDETAGTMTVDGIRVSVLQRFRNPGDMDWREHGVRLVV
;
A
#
# COMPACT_ATOMS: atom_id res chain seq x y z
N MET A 1 -6.95 1.69 -28.07
CA MET A 1 -6.69 1.25 -26.69
C MET A 1 -5.65 2.21 -26.09
N ASP A 2 -5.81 3.52 -26.32
CA ASP A 2 -4.68 4.48 -26.40
C ASP A 2 -4.96 5.84 -25.73
N ASP A 3 -5.93 5.91 -24.81
CA ASP A 3 -6.36 7.20 -24.21
C ASP A 3 -5.89 7.38 -22.75
N PHE A 4 -5.31 6.35 -22.14
CA PHE A 4 -4.76 6.44 -20.78
C PHE A 4 -3.36 7.08 -20.72
N SER A 5 -2.63 7.05 -21.84
CA SER A 5 -1.21 7.40 -21.87
C SER A 5 -0.95 8.91 -21.95
N LYS A 6 -1.94 9.71 -22.36
CA LYS A 6 -1.74 11.15 -22.64
C LYS A 6 -1.98 12.10 -21.46
N ASN A 7 -2.35 11.59 -20.28
CA ASN A 7 -2.73 12.40 -19.11
C ASN A 7 -1.90 12.12 -17.84
N ILE A 8 -0.70 11.54 -17.99
CA ILE A 8 0.21 11.16 -16.88
C ILE A 8 1.48 12.04 -16.90
N GLU A 9 1.40 13.28 -17.38
CA GLU A 9 2.48 14.24 -17.18
C GLU A 9 2.06 15.16 -16.02
N GLY A 10 2.51 14.82 -14.81
CA GLY A 10 2.46 15.72 -13.65
C GLY A 10 1.45 15.40 -12.53
N LYS A 11 0.88 14.19 -12.47
CA LYS A 11 0.10 13.74 -11.30
C LYS A 11 0.62 12.42 -10.80
N ASP A 12 1.04 12.40 -9.53
CA ASP A 12 1.41 11.18 -8.80
C ASP A 12 0.29 10.15 -8.96
N LEU A 13 0.66 8.97 -9.45
CA LEU A 13 -0.29 7.88 -9.67
C LEU A 13 -0.54 7.17 -8.35
N VAL A 14 -1.72 7.42 -7.78
CA VAL A 14 -2.12 6.84 -6.49
C VAL A 14 -3.16 5.73 -6.67
N LEU A 15 -2.88 4.56 -6.08
CA LEU A 15 -3.80 3.42 -6.04
C LEU A 15 -4.37 3.23 -4.63
N GLY A 16 -5.69 3.09 -4.54
CA GLY A 16 -6.39 2.70 -3.32
C GLY A 16 -6.57 1.18 -3.23
N ILE A 17 -6.38 0.61 -2.05
CA ILE A 17 -6.68 -0.79 -1.73
C ILE A 17 -7.62 -0.78 -0.54
N ASN A 18 -8.84 -1.30 -0.71
CA ASN A 18 -9.84 -1.34 0.35
C ASN A 18 -9.85 -2.71 1.04
N GLY A 19 -9.16 -2.77 2.17
CA GLY A 19 -9.03 -3.97 3.00
C GLY A 19 -7.72 -4.70 2.77
N LEU A 20 -6.97 -4.90 3.87
CA LEU A 20 -5.70 -5.64 3.86
C LEU A 20 -5.91 -7.11 4.26
N GLY A 21 -6.80 -7.81 3.55
CA GLY A 21 -6.90 -9.27 3.63
C GLY A 21 -5.77 -9.96 2.87
N ARG A 22 -5.87 -11.27 2.64
CA ARG A 22 -4.86 -12.01 1.84
C ARG A 22 -4.76 -11.49 0.41
N ILE A 23 -5.90 -11.24 -0.26
CA ILE A 23 -5.94 -10.68 -1.61
C ILE A 23 -5.36 -9.26 -1.62
N GLY A 24 -5.87 -8.36 -0.76
CA GLY A 24 -5.36 -6.98 -0.67
C GLY A 24 -3.86 -6.91 -0.41
N LYS A 25 -3.32 -7.77 0.45
CA LYS A 25 -1.88 -7.85 0.72
C LYS A 25 -1.07 -8.31 -0.49
N LEU A 26 -1.51 -9.34 -1.21
CA LEU A 26 -0.81 -9.79 -2.42
C LEU A 26 -0.93 -8.79 -3.57
N THR A 27 -2.06 -8.08 -3.66
CA THR A 27 -2.23 -6.94 -4.58
C THR A 27 -1.23 -5.83 -4.24
N LEU A 28 -1.09 -5.48 -2.96
CA LEU A 28 -0.09 -4.52 -2.50
C LEU A 28 1.33 -4.97 -2.88
N TRP A 29 1.70 -6.23 -2.59
CA TRP A 29 3.01 -6.79 -2.95
C TRP A 29 3.29 -6.71 -4.45
N HIS A 30 2.29 -7.05 -5.26
CA HIS A 30 2.38 -6.97 -6.71
C HIS A 30 2.65 -5.54 -7.18
N HIS A 31 1.92 -4.55 -6.65
CA HIS A 31 2.10 -3.16 -7.06
C HIS A 31 3.40 -2.55 -6.56
N ILE A 32 3.88 -2.92 -5.37
CA ILE A 32 5.21 -2.56 -4.88
C ILE A 32 6.29 -3.13 -5.81
N ALA A 33 6.17 -4.39 -6.23
CA ALA A 33 7.13 -5.01 -7.14
C ALA A 33 7.21 -4.32 -8.50
N ARG A 34 6.06 -3.85 -9.00
CA ARG A 34 5.96 -3.21 -10.31
C ARG A 34 6.39 -1.74 -10.32
N LYS A 35 6.35 -1.06 -9.16
CA LYS A 35 6.70 0.38 -9.01
C LYS A 35 6.03 1.29 -10.04
N TYR A 36 4.78 0.98 -10.38
CA TYR A 36 3.99 1.74 -11.36
C TYR A 36 3.26 2.92 -10.72
N PHE A 37 2.86 2.78 -9.47
CA PHE A 37 2.19 3.81 -8.68
C PHE A 37 3.22 4.44 -7.73
N ASP A 38 3.16 5.76 -7.60
CA ASP A 38 4.05 6.53 -6.72
C ASP A 38 3.64 6.36 -5.24
N GLU A 39 2.33 6.18 -5.01
CA GLU A 39 1.76 5.97 -3.68
C GLU A 39 0.64 4.92 -3.68
N LEU A 40 0.62 4.11 -2.62
CA LEU A 40 -0.43 3.13 -2.35
C LEU A 40 -1.17 3.52 -1.07
N VAL A 41 -2.47 3.71 -1.16
CA VAL A 41 -3.32 4.05 -0.02
C VAL A 41 -4.13 2.81 0.38
N VAL A 42 -3.91 2.31 1.58
CA VAL A 42 -4.58 1.12 2.10
C VAL A 42 -5.60 1.52 3.15
N ASN A 43 -6.87 1.20 2.91
CA ASN A 43 -7.90 1.30 3.94
C ASN A 43 -8.02 -0.02 4.71
N LEU A 44 -8.03 0.05 6.03
CA LEU A 44 -8.28 -1.11 6.89
C LEU A 44 -9.74 -1.19 7.38
N GLY A 45 -10.47 -0.08 7.35
CA GLY A 45 -11.88 0.02 7.76
C GLY A 45 -12.16 -0.25 9.25
N ARG A 46 -11.12 -0.48 10.06
CA ARG A 46 -11.16 -0.68 11.52
C ARG A 46 -9.77 -0.43 12.09
N ASP A 47 -9.68 -0.15 13.39
CA ASP A 47 -8.42 -0.25 14.12
C ASP A 47 -7.95 -1.70 14.10
N VAL A 48 -6.84 -1.97 13.42
CA VAL A 48 -6.20 -3.28 13.36
C VAL A 48 -4.74 -3.14 13.75
N GLY A 49 -4.34 -3.87 14.78
CA GLY A 49 -3.01 -3.76 15.38
C GLY A 49 -2.97 -2.76 16.53
N THR A 50 -1.96 -2.89 17.38
CA THR A 50 -1.72 -1.96 18.51
C THR A 50 -0.83 -0.79 18.08
N SER A 51 -0.10 -0.95 16.97
CA SER A 51 0.81 0.05 16.39
C SER A 51 0.90 -0.06 14.87
N LEU A 52 1.34 1.01 14.20
CA LEU A 52 1.64 0.98 12.76
C LEU A 52 2.77 0.01 12.44
N LYS A 53 3.69 -0.22 13.38
CA LYS A 53 4.75 -1.23 13.27
C LYS A 53 4.22 -2.66 13.18
N ASP A 54 3.17 -3.00 13.93
CA ASP A 54 2.55 -4.32 13.85
C ASP A 54 1.91 -4.54 12.48
N LEU A 55 1.28 -3.49 11.94
CA LEU A 55 0.73 -3.52 10.60
C LEU A 55 1.82 -3.66 9.54
N ALA A 56 2.91 -2.90 9.66
CA ALA A 56 4.08 -3.05 8.78
C ALA A 56 4.61 -4.49 8.83
N HIS A 57 4.70 -5.10 10.02
CA HIS A 57 5.12 -6.48 10.16
C HIS A 57 4.13 -7.45 9.48
N TYR A 58 2.83 -7.22 9.64
CA TYR A 58 1.78 -8.00 8.98
C TYR A 58 1.77 -7.83 7.44
N MET A 59 2.07 -6.64 6.94
CA MET A 59 2.22 -6.35 5.51
C MET A 59 3.47 -7.05 4.95
N GLU A 60 4.57 -7.08 5.72
CA GLU A 60 5.81 -7.72 5.29
C GLU A 60 5.71 -9.24 5.28
N ARG A 61 4.92 -9.86 6.17
CA ARG A 61 4.84 -11.32 6.28
C ARG A 61 3.52 -11.91 5.83
N ASP A 62 3.62 -13.03 5.11
CA ASP A 62 2.52 -13.92 4.81
C ASP A 62 2.89 -15.35 5.20
N SER A 63 1.94 -16.08 5.80
CA SER A 63 2.18 -17.44 6.27
C SER A 63 2.31 -18.46 5.13
N THR A 64 1.78 -18.15 3.94
CA THR A 64 1.87 -19.00 2.75
C THR A 64 3.03 -18.60 1.86
N TYR A 65 3.25 -17.29 1.67
CA TYR A 65 4.23 -16.78 0.70
C TYR A 65 5.54 -16.26 1.30
N GLY A 66 5.71 -16.33 2.62
CA GLY A 66 6.94 -15.91 3.29
C GLY A 66 6.99 -14.40 3.51
N SER A 67 8.13 -13.76 3.24
CA SER A 67 8.28 -12.30 3.41
C SER A 67 8.21 -11.55 2.08
N LEU A 68 7.78 -10.30 2.12
CA LEU A 68 7.80 -9.39 0.98
C LEU A 68 9.21 -9.23 0.41
N GLY A 69 10.23 -9.12 1.27
CA GLY A 69 11.62 -9.07 0.81
C GLY A 69 12.02 -10.34 0.02
N GLY A 70 11.55 -11.51 0.45
CA GLY A 70 11.74 -12.77 -0.27
C GLY A 70 10.96 -12.82 -1.59
N TYR A 71 9.72 -12.31 -1.60
CA TYR A 71 8.90 -12.17 -2.80
C TYR A 71 9.57 -11.27 -3.86
N LEU A 72 10.19 -10.17 -3.44
CA LEU A 72 10.82 -9.19 -4.34
C LEU A 72 12.22 -9.62 -4.82
N TYR A 73 13.04 -10.17 -3.92
CA TYR A 73 14.48 -10.34 -4.17
C TYR A 73 14.99 -11.78 -3.95
N GLY A 74 14.11 -12.72 -3.62
CA GLY A 74 14.48 -14.11 -3.34
C GLY A 74 15.53 -14.22 -2.23
N HIS A 75 16.61 -14.96 -2.50
CA HIS A 75 17.71 -15.15 -1.54
C HIS A 75 18.49 -13.87 -1.20
N LYS A 76 18.37 -12.81 -2.01
CA LYS A 76 18.99 -11.49 -1.76
C LYS A 76 18.07 -10.55 -0.99
N ALA A 77 17.05 -11.11 -0.33
CA ALA A 77 16.11 -10.34 0.48
C ALA A 77 16.83 -9.43 1.48
N ARG A 78 16.36 -8.20 1.54
CA ARG A 78 16.76 -7.18 2.51
C ARG A 78 15.52 -6.62 3.19
N ARG A 79 15.72 -5.80 4.21
CA ARG A 79 14.62 -5.07 4.84
C ARG A 79 14.02 -4.09 3.82
N VAL A 80 12.73 -4.25 3.54
CA VAL A 80 12.02 -3.47 2.52
C VAL A 80 11.17 -2.35 3.09
N ILE A 81 10.73 -2.45 4.35
CA ILE A 81 9.95 -1.39 5.02
C ILE A 81 10.87 -0.46 5.78
N GLN A 82 10.72 0.84 5.56
CA GLN A 82 11.50 1.94 6.14
C GLN A 82 10.59 3.15 6.44
N ASP A 83 11.13 4.16 7.13
CA ASP A 83 10.47 5.47 7.36
C ASP A 83 9.02 5.38 7.87
N ILE A 84 8.80 4.57 8.92
CA ILE A 84 7.48 4.41 9.52
C ILE A 84 7.15 5.65 10.36
N ASP A 85 6.11 6.38 9.95
CA ASP A 85 5.53 7.51 10.68
C ASP A 85 4.16 7.13 11.24
N GLU A 86 4.13 6.82 12.54
CA GLU A 86 2.91 6.48 13.29
C GLU A 86 1.91 7.64 13.35
N THR A 87 2.38 8.88 13.30
CA THR A 87 1.50 10.07 13.42
C THR A 87 0.77 10.33 12.10
N ALA A 88 1.51 10.23 10.99
CA ALA A 88 0.95 10.39 9.65
C ALA A 88 0.25 9.12 9.12
N GLY A 89 0.51 7.96 9.72
CA GLY A 89 0.00 6.68 9.22
C GLY A 89 0.69 6.22 7.94
N THR A 90 1.97 6.58 7.74
CA THR A 90 2.69 6.33 6.48
C THR A 90 3.97 5.51 6.68
N MET A 91 4.41 4.83 5.63
CA MET A 91 5.67 4.11 5.58
C MET A 91 6.21 4.03 4.16
N THR A 92 7.51 3.83 4.01
CA THR A 92 8.14 3.53 2.70
C THR A 92 8.35 2.03 2.57
N VAL A 93 7.84 1.43 1.50
CA VAL A 93 8.03 0.00 1.20
C VAL A 93 8.72 -0.17 -0.16
N ASP A 94 9.96 -0.61 -0.12
CA ASP A 94 10.84 -0.78 -1.28
C ASP A 94 10.95 0.48 -2.19
N GLY A 95 10.88 1.66 -1.56
CA GLY A 95 10.91 2.97 -2.24
C GLY A 95 9.55 3.50 -2.66
N ILE A 96 8.46 2.77 -2.42
CA ILE A 96 7.08 3.22 -2.69
C ILE A 96 6.44 3.71 -1.39
N ARG A 97 5.78 4.87 -1.44
CA ARG A 97 5.05 5.39 -0.27
C ARG A 97 3.77 4.59 -0.07
N VAL A 98 3.54 4.16 1.17
CA VAL A 98 2.30 3.48 1.57
C VAL A 98 1.65 4.24 2.72
N SER A 99 0.40 4.64 2.51
CA SER A 99 -0.40 5.38 3.48
C SER A 99 -1.54 4.50 3.97
N VAL A 100 -1.77 4.48 5.28
CA VAL A 100 -2.76 3.59 5.91
C VAL A 100 -3.87 4.42 6.52
N LEU A 101 -5.09 4.15 6.08
CA LEU A 101 -6.30 4.77 6.62
C LEU A 101 -6.96 3.80 7.63
N GLN A 102 -6.96 4.20 8.91
CA GLN A 102 -7.51 3.40 10.02
C GLN A 102 -8.93 3.83 10.44
N ARG A 103 -9.32 5.08 10.17
CA ARG A 103 -10.48 5.72 10.82
C ARG A 103 -11.82 5.57 10.11
N PHE A 104 -11.84 5.28 8.81
CA PHE A 104 -13.09 5.35 8.02
C PHE A 104 -13.58 3.96 7.62
N ARG A 105 -14.60 3.49 8.33
CA ARG A 105 -15.26 2.19 8.09
C ARG A 105 -16.18 2.20 6.86
N ASN A 106 -16.59 3.39 6.43
CA ASN A 106 -17.59 3.56 5.38
C ASN A 106 -16.91 4.02 4.07
N PRO A 107 -16.99 3.26 2.97
CA PRO A 107 -16.26 3.60 1.75
C PRO A 107 -16.70 4.89 1.04
N GLY A 108 -17.94 5.33 1.30
CA GLY A 108 -18.46 6.60 0.79
C GLY A 108 -17.97 7.84 1.55
N ASP A 109 -17.50 7.67 2.79
CA ASP A 109 -16.97 8.74 3.64
C ASP A 109 -15.44 8.81 3.57
N MET A 110 -14.81 8.02 2.69
CA MET A 110 -13.37 8.04 2.48
C MET A 110 -13.01 9.11 1.46
N ASP A 111 -12.16 10.05 1.88
CA ASP A 111 -11.62 11.10 1.03
C ASP A 111 -10.52 10.60 0.08
N TRP A 112 -10.84 9.55 -0.68
CA TRP A 112 -10.01 9.06 -1.79
C TRP A 112 -9.59 10.20 -2.74
N ARG A 113 -10.47 11.20 -2.93
CA ARG A 113 -10.18 12.39 -3.72
C ARG A 113 -9.09 13.27 -3.11
N GLU A 114 -9.08 13.47 -1.80
CA GLU A 114 -8.04 14.29 -1.13
C GLU A 114 -6.68 13.60 -1.20
N HIS A 115 -6.67 12.26 -1.17
CA HIS A 115 -5.47 11.45 -1.36
C HIS A 115 -5.08 11.24 -2.83
N GLY A 116 -5.78 11.87 -3.79
CA GLY A 116 -5.47 11.75 -5.22
C GLY A 116 -5.71 10.36 -5.83
N VAL A 117 -6.41 9.47 -5.11
CA VAL A 117 -6.67 8.09 -5.53
C VAL A 117 -7.64 8.07 -6.69
N ARG A 118 -7.19 7.51 -7.82
CA ARG A 118 -7.98 7.45 -9.08
C ARG A 118 -8.60 6.08 -9.32
N LEU A 119 -8.08 5.05 -8.66
CA LEU A 119 -8.52 3.67 -8.76
C LEU A 119 -8.51 3.05 -7.37
N VAL A 120 -9.58 2.35 -7.01
CA VAL A 120 -9.68 1.58 -5.76
C VAL A 120 -9.97 0.14 -6.11
N VAL A 121 -9.29 -0.79 -5.44
CA VAL A 121 -9.45 -2.25 -5.57
C VAL A 121 -9.97 -2.86 -4.28
#